data_AF-A0A431J5V9-F1
#
_entry.id   AF-A0A431J5V9-F1
#
_cell.length_a   1.000
_cell.length_b   1.000
_cell.length_c   1.000
_cell.angle_alpha   90.00
_cell.angle_beta   90.00
_cell.angle_gamma   90.00
#
_symmetry.space_group_name_H-M   'P 1'
#
loop_
_entity.id
_entity.type
_entity.pdbx_description
1 polymer ?
#
loop_
_entity_poly.entity_id
_entity_poly.type
_entity_poly.pdbx_seq_one_letter_code
_entity_poly.pdbx_strand_id
1 'polypeptide(L)'
;MVHYNDTYGYKVDAIVQKRNGDYAAFEIKLGVGYIEEAAANLKKFAANIDLEKMESPKSLNIITGTGMSYSRPDGINVISLASLGV
;
A
#
# COMPACT_ATOMS: atom_id res chain seq x y z
N MET A 1 -14.39 -5.99 0.72
CA MET A 1 -13.37 -5.02 0.27
C MET A 1 -14.03 -3.65 0.32
N VAL A 2 -13.59 -2.78 1.22
CA VAL A 2 -14.13 -1.41 1.32
C VAL A 2 -13.22 -0.53 0.47
N HIS A 3 -13.75 0.04 -0.60
CA HIS A 3 -13.05 1.08 -1.34
C HIS A 3 -13.14 2.37 -0.53
N TYR A 4 -12.06 2.76 0.16
CA TYR A 4 -11.97 4.08 0.77
C TYR A 4 -11.75 5.11 -0.34
N ASN A 5 -12.83 5.77 -0.75
CA ASN A 5 -12.75 6.97 -1.58
C ASN A 5 -12.76 8.16 -0.62
N ASP A 6 -11.58 8.65 -0.27
CA ASP A 6 -11.52 9.98 0.32
C ASP A 6 -11.73 11.02 -0.77
N THR A 7 -12.52 12.03 -0.43
CA THR A 7 -12.88 13.18 -1.24
C THR A 7 -11.68 14.10 -1.52
N TYR A 8 -10.48 13.74 -1.04
CA TYR A 8 -9.22 14.47 -1.19
C TYR A 8 -8.32 13.97 -2.34
N GLY A 9 -8.75 12.99 -3.14
CA GLY A 9 -8.18 12.75 -4.48
C GLY A 9 -6.92 11.88 -4.57
N TYR A 10 -6.45 11.29 -3.48
CA TYR A 10 -5.31 10.36 -3.51
C TYR A 10 -5.77 8.93 -3.21
N LYS A 11 -5.82 8.11 -4.26
CA LYS A 11 -6.24 6.71 -4.18
C LYS A 11 -5.04 5.80 -3.98
N VAL A 12 -5.19 4.90 -3.01
CA VAL A 12 -4.50 3.62 -2.99
C VAL A 12 -5.55 2.55 -3.32
N ASP A 13 -5.12 1.44 -3.93
CA ASP A 13 -6.06 0.41 -4.41
C ASP A 13 -6.85 -0.26 -3.29
N ALA A 14 -6.23 -0.41 -2.11
CA ALA A 14 -6.90 -0.96 -0.94
C ALA A 14 -6.34 -0.43 0.39
N ILE A 15 -7.22 -0.37 1.39
CA ILE A 15 -6.90 -0.17 2.80
C ILE A 15 -7.40 -1.39 3.59
N VAL A 16 -6.56 -1.92 4.48
CA VAL A 16 -6.96 -2.94 5.46
C VAL A 16 -6.86 -2.34 6.84
N GLN A 17 -7.97 -2.28 7.57
CA GLN A 17 -8.05 -1.69 8.91
C GLN A 17 -8.47 -2.74 9.95
N LYS A 18 -7.79 -2.74 11.09
CA LYS A 18 -8.14 -3.49 12.30
C LYS A 18 -9.16 -2.73 13.14
N ARG A 19 -9.88 -3.43 14.01
CA ARG A 19 -10.89 -2.83 14.90
C ARG A 19 -10.35 -1.73 15.83
N ASN A 20 -9.05 -1.75 16.15
CA ASN A 20 -8.39 -0.73 16.97
C ASN A 20 -8.03 0.54 16.18
N GLY A 21 -8.35 0.63 14.88
CA GLY A 21 -8.06 1.78 14.04
C GLY A 21 -6.78 1.66 13.21
N ASP A 22 -5.85 0.77 13.61
CA ASP A 22 -4.63 0.50 12.85
C ASP A 22 -4.97 0.06 11.43
N TYR A 23 -4.26 0.59 10.45
CA TYR A 23 -4.48 0.20 9.07
C TYR A 23 -3.19 0.15 8.25
N ALA A 24 -3.26 -0.51 7.10
CA ALA A 24 -2.21 -0.62 6.11
C ALA A 24 -2.75 -0.25 4.74
N ALA A 25 -1.89 0.32 3.89
CA ALA A 25 -2.22 0.73 2.53
C ALA A 25 -1.54 -0.16 1.49
N PHE A 26 -2.23 -0.39 0.37
CA PHE A 26 -1.83 -1.31 -0.68
C PHE A 26 -2.00 -0.69 -2.07
N GLU A 27 -0.97 -0.84 -2.90
CA GLU A 27 -1.04 -0.71 -4.37
C GLU A 27 -0.91 -2.09 -5.01
N ILE A 28 -1.66 -2.37 -6.08
CA ILE A 28 -1.67 -3.66 -6.76
C ILE A 28 -1.18 -3.44 -8.19
N LYS A 29 -0.09 -4.12 -8.56
CA LYS A 29 0.50 -4.06 -9.91
C LYS A 29 0.73 -5.45 -10.46
N LEU A 30 0.40 -5.69 -11.73
CA LEU A 30 0.57 -7.02 -12.34
C LEU A 30 2.03 -7.36 -12.68
N GLY A 31 2.92 -6.36 -12.79
CA GLY A 31 4.32 -6.56 -13.15
C GLY A 31 5.30 -5.80 -12.26
N VAL A 32 6.49 -6.38 -12.06
CA VAL A 32 7.56 -5.81 -11.23
C VAL A 32 8.11 -4.47 -11.76
N GLY A 33 7.92 -4.17 -13.05
CA GLY A 33 8.34 -2.90 -13.65
C GLY A 33 7.64 -1.66 -13.08
N TYR A 34 6.53 -1.84 -12.36
CA TYR A 34 5.74 -0.74 -11.77
C TYR A 34 6.03 -0.53 -10.28
N ILE A 35 7.01 -1.23 -9.70
CA ILE A 35 7.32 -1.16 -8.25
C ILE A 35 7.71 0.26 -7.82
N GLU A 36 8.52 0.97 -8.61
CA GLU A 36 8.92 2.35 -8.25
C GLU A 36 7.77 3.36 -8.36
N GLU A 37 6.91 3.21 -9.37
CA GLU A 37 5.71 4.05 -9.52
C GLU A 37 4.76 3.84 -8.33
N ALA A 38 4.48 2.58 -7.99
CA ALA A 38 3.63 2.24 -6.85
C ALA A 38 4.21 2.77 -5.53
N ALA A 39 5.53 2.66 -5.33
CA ALA A 39 6.19 3.20 -4.16
C ALA A 39 6.09 4.73 -4.07
N ALA A 40 6.26 5.44 -5.19
CA ALA A 40 6.08 6.87 -5.24
C ALA A 40 4.63 7.29 -4.92
N ASN A 41 3.63 6.54 -5.41
CA ASN A 41 2.23 6.80 -5.11
C ASN A 41 1.91 6.57 -3.63
N LEU A 42 2.39 5.48 -3.03
CA LEU A 42 2.19 5.20 -1.60
C LEU A 42 2.84 6.26 -0.70
N LYS A 43 4.04 6.75 -1.07
CA LYS A 43 4.69 7.85 -0.33
C LYS A 43 3.91 9.14 -0.46
N LYS A 44 3.40 9.47 -1.64
CA LYS A 44 2.53 10.64 -1.84
C LYS A 44 1.26 10.53 -1.02
N PHE A 45 0.62 9.36 -1.01
CA PHE A 45 -0.54 9.10 -0.16
C PHE A 45 -0.20 9.35 1.31
N ALA A 46 0.86 8.70 1.83
CA ALA A 46 1.25 8.82 3.24
C ALA A 46 1.60 10.27 3.64
N ALA A 47 2.24 11.03 2.75
CA ALA A 47 2.61 12.42 3.00
C ALA A 47 1.42 13.40 3.02
N ASN A 48 0.27 13.02 2.45
CA ASN A 48 -0.93 13.85 2.38
C ASN A 48 -2.00 13.49 3.42
N ILE A 49 -1.69 12.58 4.36
CA ILE A 49 -2.63 12.21 5.42
C ILE A 49 -2.75 13.36 6.42
N ASP A 50 -3.99 13.76 6.68
CA ASP A 50 -4.34 14.69 7.76
C ASP A 50 -4.27 13.96 9.11
N LEU A 51 -3.15 14.14 9.80
CA LEU A 51 -2.87 13.47 11.07
C LEU A 51 -3.75 13.94 12.24
N GLU A 52 -4.50 15.04 12.08
CA GLU A 52 -5.50 15.45 13.07
C GLU A 52 -6.76 14.59 13.01
N LYS A 53 -7.01 13.94 11.86
CA LYS A 53 -8.21 13.12 11.63
C LYS A 53 -7.94 11.62 11.69
N MET A 54 -6.73 11.18 11.34
CA MET A 54 -6.38 9.76 11.33
C MET A 54 -4.88 9.54 11.51
N GLU A 55 -4.50 8.40 12.10
CA GLU A 55 -3.08 8.03 12.21
C GLU A 55 -2.46 7.71 10.85
N SER A 56 -1.12 7.68 10.77
CA SER A 56 -0.41 7.14 9.61
C SER A 56 -0.61 5.63 9.46
N PRO A 57 -0.51 5.07 8.24
CA PRO A 57 -0.59 3.64 8.02
C PRO A 57 0.56 2.95 8.75
N LYS A 58 0.29 1.80 9.37
CA LYS A 58 1.32 0.99 10.02
C LYS A 58 2.26 0.31 9.01
N SER A 59 1.81 0.15 7.77
CA SER A 59 2.66 -0.29 6.65
C SER A 59 2.13 0.18 5.30
N LEU A 60 3.07 0.32 4.36
CA LEU A 60 2.82 0.57 2.95
C LEU A 60 3.27 -0.66 2.17
N ASN A 61 2.43 -1.14 1.26
CA ASN A 61 2.64 -2.44 0.64
C ASN A 61 2.30 -2.38 -0.85
N ILE A 62 3.09 -3.08 -1.66
CA ILE A 62 2.88 -3.25 -3.09
C ILE A 62 2.65 -4.73 -3.32
N ILE A 63 1.50 -5.09 -3.88
CA ILE A 63 1.21 -6.45 -4.30
C ILE A 63 1.59 -6.60 -5.77
N THR A 64 2.47 -7.56 -6.08
CA THR A 64 2.88 -7.88 -7.45
C THR A 64 2.35 -9.23 -7.91
N GLY A 65 2.00 -9.37 -9.18
CA GLY A 65 1.61 -10.67 -9.75
C GLY A 65 2.77 -11.68 -9.85
N THR A 66 4.00 -11.18 -9.99
CA THR A 66 5.23 -11.96 -10.18
C THR A 66 6.39 -11.39 -9.35
N GLY A 67 7.55 -12.04 -9.41
CA GLY A 67 8.76 -11.63 -8.70
C GLY A 67 8.84 -12.16 -7.27
N MET A 68 9.77 -11.61 -6.49
CA MET A 68 9.99 -12.01 -5.09
C MET A 68 9.34 -11.01 -4.13
N SER A 69 8.98 -11.51 -2.95
CA SER A 69 8.59 -10.66 -1.83
C SER A 69 9.84 -10.16 -1.10
N TYR A 70 9.89 -8.87 -0.76
CA TYR A 70 10.99 -8.26 -0.01
C TYR A 70 10.59 -6.92 0.59
N SER A 71 11.27 -6.51 1.66
CA SER A 71 11.18 -5.14 2.16
C SER A 71 12.18 -4.26 1.43
N ARG A 72 11.70 -3.16 0.87
CA ARG A 72 12.56 -2.14 0.26
C ARG A 72 13.31 -1.35 1.35
N PRO A 73 14.48 -0.75 1.03
CA PRO A 73 15.20 0.12 1.96
C PRO A 73 14.39 1.33 2.47
N ASP A 74 13.34 1.73 1.75
CA ASP A 74 12.45 2.83 2.15
C ASP A 74 11.24 2.39 3.00
N GLY A 75 11.24 1.15 3.50
CA GLY A 75 10.24 0.61 4.42
C GLY A 75 8.95 0.13 3.75
N ILE A 76 8.85 0.18 2.43
CA ILE A 76 7.70 -0.35 1.67
C ILE A 76 7.90 -1.86 1.44
N ASN A 77 6.86 -2.65 1.69
CA ASN A 77 6.90 -4.09 1.45
C ASN A 77 6.42 -4.42 0.03
N VAL A 78 7.21 -5.19 -0.71
CA VAL A 78 6.77 -5.82 -1.96
C VAL A 78 6.33 -7.25 -1.63
N ILE A 79 5.10 -7.59 -2.00
CA ILE A 79 4.43 -8.84 -1.69
C ILE A 79 4.02 -9.47 -3.02
N SER A 80 4.73 -10.51 -3.44
CA SER A 80 4.41 -11.24 -4.65
C SER A 80 3.26 -12.22 -4.38
N LEU A 81 2.23 -12.22 -5.23
CA LEU A 81 1.17 -13.24 -5.21
C LEU A 81 1.74 -14.63 -5.50
N ALA A 82 2.83 -14.74 -6.25
CA ALA A 82 3.54 -16.00 -6.43
C ALA A 82 4.14 -16.51 -5.10
N SER A 83 4.31 -15.64 -4.09
CA SER A 83 4.71 -16.03 -2.73
C SER A 83 3.54 -16.49 -1.84
N LEU A 84 2.29 -16.41 -2.32
CA LEU A 84 1.09 -16.86 -1.59
C LEU A 84 0.55 -18.21 -2.13
N GLY A 85 1.26 -18.85 -3.05
CA GLY A 85 0.91 -20.15 -3.64
C GLY A 85 1.83 -21.27 -3.15
N VAL A 86 1.21 -22.36 -2.69
CA VAL A 86 1.78 -23.67 -2.34
C VAL A 86 2.51 -24.36 -3.48
#